data_AF-A0A835INB8-F1
#
_entry.id   AF-A0A835INB8-F1
#
_cell.length_a   1.000
_cell.length_b   1.000
_cell.length_c   1.000
_cell.angle_alpha   90.00
_cell.angle_beta   90.00
_cell.angle_gamma   90.00
#
_symmetry.space_group_name_H-M   'P 1'
#
loop_
_entity.id
_entity.type
_entity.pdbx_description
1 polymer ?
#
loop_
_entity_poly.entity_id
_entity_poly.type
_entity_poly.pdbx_seq_one_letter_code
_entity_poly.pdbx_strand_id
1 'polypeptide(L)'
;MRMGKNGSLQIVSQTINSNYSIDSKLSSHIYKARLFQNLPFYLYNENVDQGNGSYTSIANVSLGYNEAKFFGSSRFGFLASSLKNVQNGQGSIVVKGNLVTSGLGSTQQVYNYDGTGGCFFRNVSSSNYTILYDKSGNHCSGRKRHSLGYLFGRWRPFLAI
;
A
#
# COMPACT_ATOMS: atom_id res chain seq x y z
N MET A 1 10.71 -9.42 -12.65
CA MET A 1 10.40 -10.74 -12.05
C MET A 1 11.70 -11.53 -11.98
N ARG A 2 11.94 -12.26 -10.88
CA ARG A 2 13.11 -13.12 -10.70
C ARG A 2 12.63 -14.52 -10.31
N MET A 3 13.03 -15.52 -11.08
CA MET A 3 12.89 -16.93 -10.71
C MET A 3 14.19 -17.43 -10.09
N GLY A 4 14.10 -18.41 -9.19
CA GLY A 4 15.26 -19.03 -8.54
C GLY A 4 14.95 -20.44 -8.04
N LYS A 5 15.94 -21.09 -7.43
CA LYS A 5 15.81 -22.43 -6.84
C LYS A 5 15.13 -23.45 -7.78
N ASN A 6 15.59 -23.51 -9.04
CA ASN A 6 15.03 -24.39 -10.07
C ASN A 6 13.52 -24.23 -10.28
N GLY A 7 13.00 -22.99 -10.14
CA GLY A 7 11.59 -22.67 -10.30
C GLY A 7 10.78 -22.75 -9.00
N SER A 8 11.37 -23.19 -7.90
CA SER A 8 10.69 -23.22 -6.61
C SER A 8 10.57 -21.85 -5.95
N LEU A 9 11.32 -20.83 -6.41
CA LEU A 9 11.27 -19.45 -5.90
C LEU A 9 10.86 -18.48 -7.01
N GLN A 10 9.91 -17.60 -6.69
CA GLN A 10 9.52 -16.46 -7.51
C GLN A 10 9.46 -15.18 -6.66
N ILE A 11 10.09 -14.12 -7.17
CA ILE A 11 10.05 -12.79 -6.56
C ILE A 11 9.64 -11.76 -7.62
N VAL A 12 8.64 -10.95 -7.30
CA VAL A 12 8.21 -9.80 -8.09
C VAL A 12 8.29 -8.57 -7.19
N SER A 13 8.99 -7.55 -7.64
CA SER A 13 9.02 -6.23 -7.02
C SER A 13 8.85 -5.23 -8.14
N GLN A 14 7.71 -4.56 -8.16
CA GLN A 14 7.37 -3.58 -9.18
C GLN A 14 6.71 -2.38 -8.53
N THR A 15 6.83 -1.23 -9.19
CA THR A 15 6.18 -0.01 -8.75
C THR A 15 5.58 0.68 -9.95
N ILE A 16 4.28 0.93 -9.91
CA ILE A 16 3.60 1.71 -10.94
C ILE A 16 3.46 3.14 -10.42
N ASN A 17 4.01 4.09 -11.18
CA ASN A 17 3.85 5.51 -10.91
C ASN A 17 2.92 6.11 -11.96
N SER A 18 1.93 6.88 -11.52
CA SER A 18 1.00 7.59 -12.40
C SER A 18 0.90 9.04 -11.96
N ASN A 19 1.07 9.94 -12.91
CA ASN A 19 1.00 11.38 -12.68
C ASN A 19 0.00 11.96 -13.66
N TYR A 20 -0.92 12.74 -13.12
CA TYR A 20 -1.96 13.40 -13.90
C TYR A 20 -2.02 14.87 -13.51
N SER A 21 -2.05 15.75 -14.51
CA SER A 21 -2.16 17.19 -14.31
C SER A 21 -3.07 17.80 -15.35
N ILE A 22 -4.02 18.59 -14.89
CA ILE A 22 -4.84 19.48 -15.71
C ILE A 22 -4.56 20.91 -15.25
N ASP A 23 -4.27 21.77 -16.19
CA ASP A 23 -4.30 23.21 -16.02
C ASP A 23 -5.27 23.77 -17.07
N SER A 24 -6.32 24.46 -16.62
CA SER A 24 -7.32 25.07 -17.51
C SER A 24 -7.59 26.50 -17.08
N LYS A 25 -7.85 27.38 -18.05
CA LYS A 25 -8.20 28.78 -17.83
C LYS A 25 -9.56 29.03 -18.45
N LEU A 26 -10.53 29.42 -17.61
CA LEU A 26 -11.85 29.85 -18.06
C LEU A 26 -12.07 31.29 -17.60
N SER A 27 -12.13 32.21 -18.58
CA SER A 27 -12.17 33.65 -18.34
C SER A 27 -11.00 34.11 -17.46
N SER A 28 -11.26 34.74 -16.31
CA SER A 28 -10.26 35.19 -15.32
C SER A 28 -9.89 34.12 -14.27
N HIS A 29 -10.41 32.90 -14.39
CA HIS A 29 -10.22 31.85 -13.38
C HIS A 29 -9.29 30.74 -13.88
N ILE A 30 -8.39 30.30 -13.00
CA ILE A 30 -7.48 29.19 -13.25
C ILE A 30 -7.99 27.99 -12.47
N TYR A 31 -8.15 26.86 -13.15
CA TYR A 31 -8.46 25.56 -12.58
C TYR A 31 -7.22 24.69 -12.65
N LYS A 32 -6.85 24.09 -11.53
CA LYS A 32 -5.75 23.13 -11.48
C LYS A 32 -6.21 21.85 -10.83
N ALA A 33 -5.82 20.73 -11.42
CA ALA A 33 -5.95 19.41 -10.80
C ALA A 33 -4.64 18.67 -11.00
N ARG A 34 -4.06 18.14 -9.93
CA ARG A 34 -2.86 17.33 -9.94
C ARG A 34 -3.09 16.11 -9.08
N LEU A 35 -2.67 14.96 -9.58
CA LEU A 35 -2.80 13.67 -8.94
C LEU A 35 -1.51 12.90 -9.16
N PHE A 36 -0.90 12.48 -8.07
CA PHE A 36 0.29 11.63 -8.07
C PHE A 36 -0.08 10.34 -7.37
N GLN A 37 0.15 9.22 -8.04
CA GLN A 37 -0.13 7.88 -7.52
C GLN A 37 1.12 7.02 -7.63
N ASN A 38 1.40 6.30 -6.55
CA ASN A 38 2.51 5.36 -6.45
C ASN A 38 1.96 4.04 -5.88
N LEU A 39 1.95 3.00 -6.72
CA LEU A 39 1.39 1.69 -6.43
C LEU A 39 2.51 0.63 -6.41
N PRO A 40 3.23 0.47 -5.29
CA PRO A 40 4.21 -0.59 -5.14
C PRO A 40 3.51 -1.95 -4.96
N PHE A 41 4.04 -2.96 -5.63
CA PHE A 41 3.61 -4.35 -5.55
C PHE A 41 4.83 -5.22 -5.31
N TYR A 42 4.73 -6.06 -4.27
CA TYR A 42 5.71 -7.07 -3.96
C TYR A 42 5.04 -8.43 -3.80
N LEU A 43 5.64 -9.45 -4.40
CA LEU A 43 5.26 -10.84 -4.26
C LEU A 43 6.54 -11.66 -4.02
N TYR A 44 6.49 -12.50 -3.00
CA TYR A 44 7.43 -13.57 -2.74
C TYR A 44 6.64 -14.87 -2.73
N ASN A 45 7.09 -15.85 -3.50
CA ASN A 45 6.51 -17.18 -3.50
C ASN A 45 7.64 -18.21 -3.47
N GLU A 46 7.55 -19.19 -2.58
CA GLU A 46 8.55 -20.24 -2.47
C GLU A 46 7.93 -21.59 -2.09
N ASN A 47 8.33 -22.64 -2.80
CA ASN A 47 8.14 -24.02 -2.37
C ASN A 47 9.41 -24.53 -1.69
N VAL A 48 9.32 -24.80 -0.41
CA VAL A 48 10.38 -25.35 0.44
C VAL A 48 10.15 -26.85 0.60
N ASP A 49 11.08 -27.66 0.11
CA ASP A 49 11.02 -29.12 0.30
C ASP A 49 11.18 -29.47 1.79
N GLN A 50 10.25 -30.28 2.31
CA GLN A 50 10.24 -30.78 3.68
C GLN A 50 10.67 -32.27 3.74
N GLY A 51 10.99 -32.86 2.60
CA GLY A 51 11.31 -34.28 2.46
C GLY A 51 10.06 -35.16 2.48
N ASN A 52 10.26 -36.47 2.25
CA ASN A 52 9.20 -37.49 2.26
C ASN A 52 8.00 -37.16 1.34
N GLY A 53 8.28 -36.53 0.19
CA GLY A 53 7.26 -36.10 -0.77
C GLY A 53 6.35 -35.00 -0.24
N SER A 54 6.80 -34.22 0.75
CA SER A 54 6.08 -33.07 1.27
C SER A 54 6.85 -31.78 1.05
N TYR A 55 6.13 -30.68 0.82
CA TYR A 55 6.71 -29.35 0.70
C TYR A 55 5.80 -28.31 1.37
N THR A 56 6.39 -27.18 1.74
CA THR A 56 5.65 -26.00 2.21
C THR A 56 5.65 -24.95 1.11
N SER A 57 4.48 -24.52 0.68
CA SER A 57 4.34 -23.37 -0.22
C SER A 57 4.10 -22.12 0.61
N ILE A 58 4.98 -21.13 0.46
CA ILE A 58 5.00 -19.88 1.21
C ILE A 58 4.71 -18.75 0.22
N ALA A 59 3.73 -17.90 0.53
CA ALA A 59 3.41 -16.72 -0.27
C ALA A 59 3.32 -15.47 0.60
N ASN A 60 4.14 -14.47 0.31
CA ASN A 60 4.04 -13.14 0.92
C ASN A 60 3.70 -12.13 -0.17
N VAL A 61 2.69 -11.30 0.08
CA VAL A 61 2.27 -10.23 -0.82
C VAL A 61 2.23 -8.91 -0.06
N SER A 62 2.69 -7.84 -0.69
CA SER A 62 2.55 -6.48 -0.19
C SER A 62 2.03 -5.59 -1.32
N LEU A 63 0.87 -4.97 -1.08
CA LEU A 63 0.21 -4.03 -1.97
C LEU A 63 0.24 -2.65 -1.32
N GLY A 64 0.84 -1.67 -2.00
CA GLY A 64 0.76 -0.28 -1.59
C GLY A 64 -0.10 0.53 -2.54
N TYR A 65 -0.80 1.49 -1.97
CA TYR A 65 -1.50 2.53 -2.71
C TYR A 65 -1.24 3.87 -2.02
N ASN A 66 -0.41 4.69 -2.67
CA ASN A 66 -0.08 6.02 -2.18
C ASN A 66 -0.59 7.05 -3.17
N GLU A 67 -1.28 8.06 -2.67
CA GLU A 67 -1.86 9.13 -3.47
C GLU A 67 -1.54 10.49 -2.85
N ALA A 68 -1.22 11.47 -3.69
CA ALA A 68 -1.26 12.88 -3.35
C ALA A 68 -2.09 13.62 -4.40
N LYS A 69 -3.13 14.31 -3.95
CA LYS A 69 -4.10 15.00 -4.79
C LYS A 69 -4.14 16.48 -4.42
N PHE A 70 -4.17 17.33 -5.44
CA PHE A 70 -4.34 18.77 -5.31
C PHE A 70 -5.31 19.24 -6.38
N PHE A 71 -6.39 19.92 -6.00
CA PHE A 71 -7.35 20.42 -6.97
C PHE A 71 -8.01 21.71 -6.49
N GLY A 72 -8.40 22.57 -7.41
CA GLY A 72 -9.13 23.78 -7.05
C GLY A 72 -9.07 24.84 -8.12
N SER A 73 -9.49 26.04 -7.74
CA SER A 73 -9.44 27.19 -8.63
C SER A 73 -9.05 28.47 -7.91
N SER A 74 -8.63 29.48 -8.68
CA SER A 74 -8.37 30.81 -8.14
C SER A 74 -9.63 31.47 -7.51
N ARG A 75 -10.84 30.98 -7.84
CA ARG A 75 -12.10 31.48 -7.28
C ARG A 75 -12.51 30.80 -5.98
N PHE A 76 -12.40 29.46 -5.94
CA PHE A 76 -12.97 28.63 -4.88
C PHE A 76 -11.92 28.11 -3.90
N GLY A 77 -10.64 28.44 -4.11
CA GLY A 77 -9.52 27.96 -3.31
C GLY A 77 -9.04 26.58 -3.78
N PHE A 78 -7.98 26.12 -3.12
CA PHE A 78 -7.36 24.83 -3.42
C PHE A 78 -7.52 23.85 -2.27
N LEU A 79 -7.85 22.62 -2.63
CA LEU A 79 -8.00 21.48 -1.75
C LEU A 79 -6.84 20.52 -1.98
N ALA A 80 -6.34 19.95 -0.90
CA ALA A 80 -5.31 18.92 -0.93
C ALA A 80 -5.79 17.71 -0.13
N SER A 81 -5.34 16.53 -0.57
CA SER A 81 -5.44 15.29 0.19
C SER A 81 -4.28 14.37 -0.10
N SER A 82 -3.99 13.49 0.84
CA SER A 82 -3.03 12.41 0.72
C SER A 82 -3.63 11.12 1.26
N LEU A 83 -3.26 10.01 0.65
CA LEU A 83 -3.67 8.67 1.07
C LEU A 83 -2.43 7.78 1.06
N LYS A 84 -2.22 7.04 2.14
CA LYS A 84 -1.23 5.97 2.23
C LYS A 84 -1.90 4.71 2.72
N ASN A 85 -1.88 3.67 1.90
CA ASN A 85 -2.43 2.38 2.23
C ASN A 85 -1.37 1.31 1.96
N VAL A 86 -1.06 0.50 2.96
CA VAL A 86 -0.20 -0.68 2.84
C VAL A 86 -0.99 -1.88 3.31
N GLN A 87 -1.07 -2.89 2.45
CA GLN A 87 -1.74 -4.16 2.72
C GLN A 87 -0.71 -5.28 2.55
N ASN A 88 -0.49 -6.02 3.62
CA ASN A 88 0.39 -7.18 3.65
C ASN A 88 -0.44 -8.44 3.82
N GLY A 89 -0.04 -9.50 3.13
CA GLY A 89 -0.57 -10.84 3.30
C GLY A 89 0.59 -11.83 3.38
N GLN A 90 0.47 -12.80 4.28
CA GLN A 90 1.38 -13.93 4.38
C GLN A 90 0.55 -15.20 4.43
N GLY A 91 1.02 -16.23 3.73
CA GLY A 91 0.37 -17.52 3.66
C GLY A 91 1.40 -18.63 3.63
N SER A 92 1.06 -19.74 4.26
CA SER A 92 1.82 -20.97 4.18
C SER A 92 0.87 -22.15 4.12
N ILE A 93 1.11 -23.07 3.18
CA ILE A 93 0.39 -24.34 3.10
C ILE A 93 1.38 -25.50 3.08
N VAL A 94 1.07 -26.58 3.78
CA VAL A 94 1.86 -27.81 3.76
C VAL A 94 1.16 -28.81 2.86
N VAL A 95 1.87 -29.27 1.83
CA VAL A 95 1.39 -30.23 0.85
C VAL A 95 2.16 -31.53 0.99
N LYS A 96 1.46 -32.67 1.01
CA LYS A 96 2.06 -34.01 0.99
C LYS A 96 1.53 -34.78 -0.20
N GLY A 97 2.41 -35.13 -1.14
CA GLY A 97 2.01 -35.61 -2.46
C GLY A 97 1.11 -34.57 -3.14
N ASN A 98 -0.18 -34.91 -3.26
CA ASN A 98 -1.18 -34.06 -3.93
C ASN A 98 -2.21 -33.46 -2.96
N LEU A 99 -2.04 -33.65 -1.65
CA LEU A 99 -3.01 -33.23 -0.62
C LEU A 99 -2.45 -32.06 0.20
N VAL A 100 -3.26 -31.02 0.37
CA VAL A 100 -3.01 -29.97 1.37
C VAL A 100 -3.37 -30.51 2.74
N THR A 101 -2.40 -30.54 3.66
CA THR A 101 -2.54 -31.10 5.01
C THR A 101 -2.77 -30.04 6.08
N SER A 102 -2.29 -28.81 5.86
CA SER A 102 -2.55 -27.66 6.73
C SER A 102 -2.28 -26.37 5.98
N GLY A 103 -2.82 -25.27 6.49
CA GLY A 103 -2.60 -23.94 5.95
C GLY A 103 -2.82 -22.86 6.99
N LEU A 104 -2.02 -21.80 6.92
CA LEU A 104 -2.14 -20.62 7.76
C LEU A 104 -2.05 -19.39 6.88
N GLY A 105 -2.80 -18.36 7.26
CA GLY A 105 -2.81 -17.08 6.59
C GLY A 105 -2.92 -15.94 7.58
N SER A 106 -2.29 -14.82 7.25
CA SER A 106 -2.43 -13.56 7.98
C SER A 106 -2.50 -12.38 7.03
N THR A 107 -3.21 -11.35 7.45
CA THR A 107 -3.24 -10.07 6.75
C THR A 107 -3.03 -8.92 7.72
N GLN A 108 -2.44 -7.84 7.21
CA GLN A 108 -2.31 -6.57 7.92
C GLN A 108 -2.61 -5.44 6.95
N GLN A 109 -3.36 -4.44 7.39
CA GLN A 109 -3.58 -3.23 6.63
C GLN A 109 -3.36 -2.01 7.51
N VAL A 110 -2.60 -1.05 6.98
CA VAL A 110 -2.47 0.30 7.54
C VAL A 110 -2.94 1.30 6.49
N TYR A 111 -4.10 1.89 6.72
CA TYR A 111 -4.72 2.90 5.88
C TYR A 111 -4.70 4.25 6.58
N ASN A 112 -4.22 5.28 5.89
CA ASN A 112 -4.22 6.67 6.34
C ASN A 112 -4.71 7.57 5.21
N TYR A 113 -5.71 8.38 5.48
CA TYR A 113 -6.19 9.45 4.63
C TYR A 113 -6.15 10.76 5.41
N ASP A 114 -5.58 11.79 4.78
CA ASP A 114 -5.56 13.15 5.32
C ASP A 114 -5.94 14.11 4.20
N GLY A 115 -7.02 14.85 4.39
CA GLY A 115 -7.52 15.80 3.43
C GLY A 115 -8.14 17.03 4.06
N THR A 116 -8.29 18.05 3.23
CA THR A 116 -9.01 19.29 3.59
C THR A 116 -10.44 19.04 4.12
N GLY A 117 -11.11 18.00 3.64
CA GLY A 117 -12.46 17.59 4.08
C GLY A 117 -12.52 16.68 5.31
N GLY A 118 -11.37 16.30 5.87
CA GLY A 118 -11.29 15.40 7.02
C GLY A 118 -10.15 14.39 6.87
N CYS A 119 -10.01 13.53 7.87
CA CYS A 119 -9.00 12.49 7.91
C CYS A 119 -9.62 11.18 8.37
N PHE A 120 -9.00 10.06 8.01
CA PHE A 120 -9.41 8.73 8.44
C PHE A 120 -8.19 7.83 8.54
N PHE A 121 -8.16 7.00 9.57
CA PHE A 121 -7.14 5.99 9.79
C PHE A 121 -7.81 4.66 10.12
N ARG A 122 -7.20 3.58 9.64
CA ARG A 122 -7.51 2.22 10.04
C ARG A 122 -6.24 1.38 10.07
N ASN A 123 -6.04 0.65 11.16
CA ASN A 123 -5.01 -0.36 11.30
C ASN A 123 -5.67 -1.65 11.78
N VAL A 124 -5.69 -2.65 10.91
CA VAL A 124 -6.37 -3.93 11.14
C VAL A 124 -5.40 -5.06 10.85
N SER A 125 -5.46 -6.12 11.65
CA SER A 125 -4.72 -7.35 11.40
C SER A 125 -5.58 -8.56 11.73
N SER A 126 -5.42 -9.60 10.92
CA SER A 126 -5.96 -10.92 11.19
C SER A 126 -4.90 -12.00 10.98
N SER A 127 -5.08 -13.12 11.66
CA SER A 127 -4.30 -14.32 11.47
C SER A 127 -5.17 -15.53 11.79
N ASN A 128 -5.04 -16.60 11.01
CA ASN A 128 -5.71 -17.87 11.24
C ASN A 128 -7.23 -17.69 11.52
N TYR A 129 -7.92 -17.00 10.60
CA TYR A 129 -9.35 -16.71 10.67
C TYR A 129 -9.81 -15.83 11.85
N THR A 130 -8.88 -15.25 12.61
CA THR A 130 -9.18 -14.43 13.78
C THR A 130 -8.69 -12.99 13.57
N ILE A 131 -9.51 -12.01 13.92
CA ILE A 131 -9.09 -10.60 13.96
C ILE A 131 -8.25 -10.41 15.23
N LEU A 132 -7.00 -10.02 15.06
CA LEU A 132 -6.08 -9.76 16.17
C LEU A 132 -6.33 -8.37 16.76
N TYR A 133 -6.55 -7.39 15.90
CA TYR A 133 -6.96 -6.05 16.28
C TYR A 133 -7.60 -5.33 15.10
N ASP A 134 -8.47 -4.38 15.40
CA ASP A 134 -9.04 -3.44 14.45
C ASP A 134 -9.17 -2.08 15.13
N LYS A 135 -8.30 -1.14 14.75
CA LYS A 135 -8.27 0.21 15.28
C LYS A 135 -8.60 1.16 14.15
N SER A 136 -9.64 1.97 14.32
CA SER A 136 -9.99 3.02 13.37
C SER A 136 -10.27 4.33 14.09
N GLY A 137 -10.15 5.44 13.37
CA GLY A 137 -10.45 6.73 13.92
C GLY A 137 -10.17 7.87 12.95
N ASN A 138 -10.67 9.04 13.31
CA ASN A 138 -10.49 10.28 12.53
C ASN A 138 -9.46 11.16 13.24
N HIS A 139 -8.29 10.60 13.54
CA HIS A 139 -7.21 11.32 14.23
C HIS A 139 -6.53 12.28 13.26
N CYS A 140 -7.08 13.49 13.15
CA CYS A 140 -6.45 14.53 12.37
C CYS A 140 -5.33 15.11 13.23
N SER A 141 -4.12 15.17 12.70
CA SER A 141 -3.11 16.02 13.32
C SER A 141 -3.68 17.43 13.34
N GLY A 142 -3.92 17.97 14.55
CA GLY A 142 -4.59 19.25 14.71
C GLY A 142 -3.93 20.28 13.81
N ARG A 143 -4.72 20.93 12.94
CA ARG A 143 -4.24 21.95 12.00
C ARG A 143 -3.43 23.01 12.75
N LYS A 144 -2.10 22.92 12.74
CA LYS A 144 -1.31 24.15 12.67
C LYS A 144 -1.35 24.57 11.21
N ARG A 145 -2.02 25.69 10.93
CA ARG A 145 -1.84 26.44 9.68
C ARG A 145 -0.35 26.72 9.53
N HIS A 146 0.39 25.86 8.84
CA HIS A 146 1.73 26.19 8.37
C HIS A 146 1.67 26.36 6.86
N SER A 147 2.02 27.58 6.49
CA SER A 147 2.24 28.13 5.16
C SER A 147 2.89 27.15 4.19
N LEU A 148 2.62 27.36 2.90
CA LEU A 148 3.44 26.89 1.79
C LEU A 148 4.93 26.95 2.16
N GLY A 149 5.54 25.79 2.37
CA GLY A 149 6.94 25.70 2.73
C GLY A 149 7.40 24.24 2.78
N TYR A 150 8.02 23.80 1.69
CA TYR A 150 8.98 22.69 1.67
C TYR A 150 8.46 21.28 2.02
N LEU A 151 7.72 20.66 1.09
CA LEU A 151 7.58 19.20 0.99
C LEU A 151 8.70 18.60 0.11
N PHE A 152 9.96 18.81 0.50
CA PHE A 152 11.10 18.00 0.03
C PHE A 152 11.75 17.33 1.24
N GLY A 153 11.03 16.38 1.83
CA GLY A 153 11.54 15.47 2.84
C GLY A 153 11.97 14.15 2.21
N ARG A 154 13.29 13.89 2.22
CA ARG A 154 13.98 12.67 1.78
C ARG A 154 13.13 11.40 1.83
N TRP A 155 12.93 10.79 0.67
CA TRP A 155 12.63 9.36 0.56
C TRP A 155 13.74 8.58 1.26
N ARG A 156 13.42 7.91 2.36
CA ARG A 156 14.24 6.79 2.85
C ARG A 156 13.54 5.51 2.38
N PRO A 157 14.22 4.65 1.59
CA PRO A 157 13.71 3.32 1.37
C PRO A 157 13.68 2.60 2.72
N PHE A 158 12.53 1.99 3.05
CA PHE A 158 12.51 1.01 4.11
C PHE A 158 13.40 -0.16 3.67
N LEU A 159 14.44 -0.43 4.45
CA LEU A 159 15.16 -1.69 4.40
C LEU A 159 14.18 -2.79 4.78
N ALA A 160 13.89 -3.67 3.82
CA ALA A 160 13.31 -4.96 4.12
C ALA A 160 14.39 -5.79 4.85
N ILE A 161 14.03 -6.28 6.05
CA ILE A 161 14.68 -7.41 6.71
C ILE A 161 14.12 -8.68 6.06
#